data_AF-A0AAE9Y586-F1
#
_entry.id   AF-A0AAE9Y586-F1
#
_cell.length_a   1.000
_cell.length_b   1.000
_cell.length_c   1.000
_cell.angle_alpha   90.00
_cell.angle_beta   90.00
_cell.angle_gamma   90.00
#
_symmetry.space_group_name_H-M   'P 1'
#
loop_
_entity.id
_entity.type
_entity.pdbx_description
1 polymer ?
#
loop_
_entity_poly.entity_id
_entity_poly.type
_entity_poly.pdbx_seq_one_letter_code
_entity_poly.pdbx_strand_id
1 'polypeptide(L)'
;MDRPPADPAKLLSSWRDWETEASTPGRVVADLKTGGMRDIIEHLAGDPDATGPEGTDATAMLASWMEWETGNRPPLPLLEVLRDEGAPVLLESLAQAAASGDASA
;
A
#
# COMPACT_ATOMS: atom_id res chain seq x y z
N MET A 1 7.58 17.81 8.04
CA MET A 1 7.08 16.80 8.99
C MET A 1 7.87 15.54 8.70
N ASP A 2 8.76 15.15 9.60
CA ASP A 2 9.54 13.92 9.55
C ASP A 2 8.59 12.74 9.84
N ARG A 3 7.88 12.29 8.81
CA ARG A 3 7.19 11.00 8.87
C ARG A 3 8.30 9.95 8.72
N PRO A 4 8.38 8.92 9.58
CA PRO A 4 9.36 7.87 9.36
C PRO A 4 9.16 7.35 7.93
N PRO A 5 10.25 7.11 7.18
CA PRO A 5 10.14 6.53 5.85
C PRO A 5 9.28 5.28 5.98
N ALA A 6 8.30 5.14 5.07
CA ALA A 6 7.43 3.98 5.06
C ALA A 6 8.29 2.71 5.16
N ASP A 7 7.91 1.78 6.03
CA ASP A 7 8.63 0.51 6.23
C ASP A 7 7.97 -0.54 5.35
N PRO A 8 8.48 -0.81 4.13
CA PRO A 8 7.75 -1.60 3.16
C PRO A 8 7.67 -3.08 3.58
N ALA A 9 8.64 -3.54 4.38
CA ALA A 9 8.62 -4.88 4.96
C ALA A 9 7.47 -5.05 5.96
N LYS A 10 7.19 -4.04 6.79
CA LYS A 10 6.04 -4.08 7.72
C LYS A 10 4.70 -3.98 6.99
N LEU A 11 4.63 -3.17 5.94
CA LEU A 11 3.43 -3.10 5.10
C LEU A 11 3.14 -4.46 4.45
N LEU A 12 4.15 -5.09 3.85
CA LEU A 12 4.03 -6.42 3.26
C LEU A 12 3.65 -7.48 4.30
N SER A 13 4.24 -7.44 5.51
CA SER A 13 3.86 -8.35 6.60
C SER A 13 2.38 -8.20 6.97
N SER A 14 1.91 -6.97 7.15
CA SER A 14 0.51 -6.68 7.50
C SER A 14 -0.45 -7.16 6.41
N TRP A 15 -0.04 -7.03 5.15
CA TRP A 15 -0.79 -7.54 4.00
C TRP A 15 -0.91 -9.07 4.03
N ARG A 16 0.21 -9.79 4.23
CA ARG A 16 0.22 -11.26 4.31
C ARG A 16 -0.61 -11.80 5.47
N ASP A 17 -0.66 -11.07 6.59
CA ASP A 17 -1.52 -11.44 7.72
C ASP A 17 -3.02 -11.40 7.33
N TRP A 18 -3.42 -10.52 6.40
CA TRP A 18 -4.78 -10.54 5.87
C TRP A 18 -5.01 -11.69 4.89
N GLU A 19 -4.07 -11.93 3.96
CA GLU A 19 -4.19 -13.00 2.96
C GLU A 19 -4.24 -14.40 3.58
N THR A 20 -3.57 -14.57 4.72
CA THR A 20 -3.58 -15.82 5.51
C THR A 20 -4.71 -15.88 6.54
N GLU A 21 -5.62 -14.90 6.54
CA GLU A 21 -6.73 -14.75 7.50
C GLU A 21 -6.27 -14.67 8.97
N ALA A 22 -4.99 -14.35 9.21
CA ALA A 22 -4.40 -14.19 10.54
C ALA A 22 -4.80 -12.85 11.20
N SER A 23 -5.22 -11.87 10.41
CA SER A 23 -5.68 -10.56 10.90
C SER A 23 -6.96 -10.09 10.19
N THR A 24 -7.74 -9.26 10.89
CA THR A 24 -9.01 -8.74 10.36
C THR A 24 -8.79 -7.58 9.39
N PRO A 25 -9.69 -7.36 8.41
CA PRO A 25 -9.57 -6.27 7.45
C PRO A 25 -9.40 -4.89 8.09
N GLY A 26 -10.18 -4.59 9.14
CA GLY A 26 -10.10 -3.30 9.84
C GLY A 26 -8.76 -3.09 10.54
N ARG A 27 -8.15 -4.15 11.09
CA ARG A 27 -6.83 -4.08 11.70
C ARG A 27 -5.74 -3.88 10.65
N VAL A 28 -5.76 -4.66 9.58
CA VAL A 28 -4.78 -4.57 8.49
C VAL A 28 -4.80 -3.19 7.84
N VAL A 29 -5.97 -2.64 7.51
CA VAL A 29 -6.05 -1.29 6.93
C VAL A 29 -5.49 -0.23 7.89
N ALA A 30 -5.70 -0.35 9.20
CA ALA A 30 -5.12 0.55 10.19
C ALA A 30 -3.58 0.45 10.25
N ASP A 31 -3.05 -0.77 10.17
CA ASP A 31 -1.60 -1.02 10.14
C ASP A 31 -0.99 -0.49 8.83
N LEU A 32 -1.64 -0.69 7.67
CA LEU A 32 -1.23 -0.13 6.39
C LEU A 32 -1.21 1.41 6.38
N LYS A 33 -2.25 2.03 6.96
CA LYS A 33 -2.32 3.50 7.11
C LYS A 33 -1.19 4.03 7.98
N THR A 34 -0.93 3.35 9.10
CA THR A 34 0.14 3.71 10.03
C THR A 34 1.52 3.52 9.40
N GLY A 35 1.68 2.47 8.59
CA GLY A 35 2.91 2.16 7.86
C GLY A 35 3.18 3.01 6.62
N GLY A 36 2.28 3.94 6.26
CA GLY A 36 2.50 4.91 5.18
C GLY A 36 2.00 4.48 3.80
N MET A 37 1.12 3.48 3.69
CA MET A 37 0.55 3.02 2.40
C MET A 37 -0.05 4.17 1.58
N ARG A 38 -0.76 5.11 2.25
CA ARG A 38 -1.35 6.28 1.58
C ARG A 38 -0.29 7.13 0.86
N ASP A 39 0.81 7.43 1.53
CA ASP A 39 1.82 8.32 0.97
C ASP A 39 2.49 7.68 -0.26
N ILE A 40 2.67 6.35 -0.24
CA ILE A 40 3.20 5.56 -1.35
C ILE A 40 2.25 5.66 -2.57
N ILE A 41 0.97 5.35 -2.40
CA ILE A 41 0.00 5.38 -3.51
C ILE A 41 -0.23 6.81 -4.01
N GLU A 42 -0.19 7.81 -3.13
CA GLU A 42 -0.34 9.23 -3.49
C GLU A 42 0.86 9.72 -4.31
N HIS A 43 2.08 9.31 -3.94
CA HIS A 43 3.28 9.60 -4.72
C HIS A 43 3.23 8.96 -6.12
N LEU A 44 2.91 7.66 -6.20
CA LEU A 44 2.83 6.95 -7.48
C LEU A 44 1.71 7.45 -8.39
N ALA A 45 0.57 7.86 -7.83
CA ALA A 45 -0.54 8.41 -8.64
C ALA A 45 -0.29 9.87 -9.09
N GLY A 46 0.51 10.63 -8.33
CA GLY A 46 0.77 12.04 -8.58
C GLY A 46 2.01 12.33 -9.44
N ASP A 47 2.89 11.36 -9.62
CA ASP A 47 4.13 11.51 -10.37
C ASP A 47 4.04 10.74 -11.71
N PRO A 48 3.97 11.42 -12.87
CA PRO A 48 3.85 10.77 -14.17
C PRO A 48 5.11 9.99 -14.58
N ASP A 49 6.26 10.26 -13.95
CA ASP A 49 7.52 9.56 -14.19
C ASP A 49 7.70 8.39 -13.20
N ALA A 50 6.96 8.36 -12.09
CA ALA A 50 6.96 7.26 -11.13
C ALA A 50 6.16 6.06 -11.68
N THR A 51 6.82 5.20 -12.43
CA THR A 51 6.22 3.97 -12.94
C THR A 51 6.23 2.91 -11.84
N GLY A 52 5.05 2.57 -11.31
CA GLY A 52 4.87 1.41 -10.44
C GLY A 52 5.19 0.09 -11.16
N PRO A 53 5.27 -1.03 -10.45
CA PRO A 53 5.48 -2.33 -11.09
C PRO A 53 4.35 -2.65 -12.09
N GLU A 54 4.64 -3.52 -13.06
CA GLU A 54 3.65 -3.94 -14.06
C GLU A 54 2.39 -4.51 -13.39
N GLY A 55 1.22 -4.08 -13.86
CA GLY A 55 -0.07 -4.50 -13.29
C GLY A 55 -0.52 -3.71 -12.07
N THR A 56 0.15 -2.61 -11.71
CA THR A 56 -0.33 -1.70 -10.67
C THR A 56 -1.10 -0.49 -11.21
N ASP A 57 -2.26 -0.20 -10.63
CA ASP A 57 -2.98 1.06 -10.85
C ASP A 57 -3.06 1.88 -9.54
N ALA A 58 -2.04 2.73 -9.33
CA ALA A 58 -1.97 3.58 -8.15
C ALA A 58 -3.11 4.61 -8.08
N THR A 59 -3.66 5.03 -9.22
CA THR A 59 -4.76 5.99 -9.27
C THR A 59 -6.05 5.36 -8.77
N ALA A 60 -6.36 4.13 -9.21
CA ALA A 60 -7.50 3.37 -8.74
C ALA A 60 -7.39 3.01 -7.25
N MET A 61 -6.19 2.60 -6.79
CA MET A 61 -5.93 2.38 -5.37
C MET A 61 -6.18 3.62 -4.52
N LEU A 62 -5.65 4.78 -4.95
CA LEU A 62 -5.82 6.04 -4.23
C LEU A 62 -7.29 6.46 -4.16
N ALA A 63 -8.04 6.31 -5.25
CA ALA A 63 -9.48 6.59 -5.25
C ALA A 63 -10.23 5.74 -4.22
N SER A 64 -10.00 4.42 -4.22
CA SER A 64 -10.58 3.47 -3.26
C SER A 64 -10.18 3.80 -1.81
N TRP A 65 -8.91 4.16 -1.60
CA TRP A 65 -8.39 4.58 -0.30
C TRP A 65 -9.14 5.81 0.24
N MET A 66 -9.35 6.83 -0.59
CA MET A 66 -10.04 8.06 -0.20
C MET A 66 -11.52 7.83 0.14
N GLU A 67 -12.20 6.93 -0.57
CA GLU A 67 -13.57 6.53 -0.22
C GLU A 67 -13.64 5.87 1.16
N TRP A 68 -12.66 5.03 1.51
CA TRP A 68 -12.58 4.46 2.86
C TRP A 68 -12.27 5.52 3.92
N GLU A 69 -11.31 6.41 3.67
CA GLU A 69 -10.94 7.45 4.64
C GLU A 69 -12.08 8.42 4.94
N THR A 70 -12.96 8.66 3.96
CA THR A 70 -14.16 9.50 4.10
C THR A 70 -15.38 8.75 4.65
N GLY A 71 -15.24 7.45 4.96
CA GLY A 71 -16.30 6.61 5.53
C GLY A 71 -17.31 6.09 4.52
N ASN A 72 -17.04 6.23 3.22
CA ASN A 72 -17.93 5.79 2.13
C ASN A 72 -17.64 4.36 1.66
N ARG A 73 -16.62 3.70 2.21
CA ARG A 73 -16.23 2.31 1.89
C ARG A 73 -15.80 1.56 3.14
N PRO A 74 -16.26 0.31 3.36
CA PRO A 74 -15.78 -0.50 4.48
C PRO A 74 -14.38 -1.09 4.22
N PRO A 75 -13.66 -1.56 5.26
CA PRO A 75 -12.26 -2.02 5.12
C PRO A 75 -12.05 -3.22 4.19
N LEU A 76 -13.00 -4.18 4.13
CA LEU A 76 -12.84 -5.37 3.31
C LEU A 76 -12.87 -5.04 1.80
N PRO A 77 -13.89 -4.33 1.26
CA PRO A 77 -13.87 -3.88 -0.14
C PRO A 77 -12.71 -2.96 -0.51
N LEU A 78 -12.12 -2.25 0.46
CA LEU A 78 -10.85 -1.54 0.23
C LEU A 78 -9.72 -2.53 -0.06
N LEU A 79 -9.50 -3.52 0.82
CA LEU A 79 -8.41 -4.49 0.64
C LEU A 79 -8.59 -5.34 -0.62
N GLU A 80 -9.82 -5.69 -0.99
CA GLU A 80 -10.11 -6.40 -2.24
C GLU A 80 -9.71 -5.57 -3.46
N VAL A 81 -10.10 -4.29 -3.52
CA VAL A 81 -9.65 -3.41 -4.62
C VAL A 81 -8.14 -3.21 -4.60
N LEU A 82 -7.52 -2.99 -3.43
CA LEU A 82 -6.06 -2.90 -3.36
C LEU A 82 -5.40 -4.16 -3.92
N ARG A 83 -5.95 -5.36 -3.67
CA ARG A 83 -5.45 -6.61 -4.22
C ARG A 83 -5.57 -6.62 -5.75
N ASP A 84 -6.76 -6.33 -6.25
CA ASP A 84 -7.09 -6.38 -7.68
C ASP A 84 -6.27 -5.37 -8.49
N GLU A 85 -5.98 -4.20 -7.91
CA GLU A 85 -5.15 -3.17 -8.53
C GLU A 85 -3.64 -3.39 -8.35
N GLY A 86 -3.22 -4.49 -7.72
CA GLY A 86 -1.80 -4.89 -7.67
C GLY A 86 -1.01 -4.51 -6.41
N ALA A 87 -1.65 -4.19 -5.29
CA ALA A 87 -0.96 -3.87 -4.03
C ALA A 87 0.04 -4.94 -3.55
N PRO A 88 -0.21 -6.27 -3.66
CA PRO A 88 0.78 -7.27 -3.28
C PRO A 88 2.09 -7.10 -4.05
N VAL A 89 1.99 -6.93 -5.37
CA VAL A 89 3.15 -6.76 -6.26
C VAL A 89 3.92 -5.49 -5.92
N LEU A 90 3.20 -4.40 -5.66
CA LEU A 90 3.80 -3.15 -5.21
C LEU A 90 4.57 -3.31 -3.89
N LEU A 91 3.94 -3.91 -2.88
CA LEU A 91 4.55 -4.09 -1.56
C LEU A 91 5.77 -5.02 -1.59
N GLU A 92 5.72 -6.08 -2.40
CA GLU A 92 6.85 -6.98 -2.62
C GLU A 92 8.01 -6.27 -3.32
N SER A 93 7.72 -5.50 -4.38
CA SER A 93 8.74 -4.71 -5.09
C SER A 93 9.42 -3.71 -4.16
N LEU A 94 8.65 -2.96 -3.36
CA LEU A 94 9.19 -1.99 -2.40
C LEU A 94 10.01 -2.66 -1.29
N ALA A 95 9.54 -3.80 -0.76
CA ALA A 95 10.29 -4.56 0.26
C ALA A 95 11.59 -5.11 -0.32
N GLN A 96 11.59 -5.58 -1.57
CA GLN A 96 12.78 -6.06 -2.25
C GLN A 96 13.77 -4.93 -2.53
N ALA A 97 13.31 -3.75 -2.97
CA ALA A 97 14.15 -2.57 -3.17
C ALA A 97 14.81 -2.12 -1.85
N ALA A 98 14.02 -2.05 -0.77
CA ALA A 98 14.52 -1.72 0.56
C ALA A 98 15.56 -2.74 1.09
N ALA A 99 15.34 -4.04 0.84
CA ALA A 99 16.27 -5.09 1.22
C ALA A 99 17.55 -5.10 0.36
N SER A 100 17.45 -4.67 -0.89
CA SER A 100 18.59 -4.59 -1.82
C SER A 100 19.51 -3.40 -1.54
N GLY A 101 19.11 -2.50 -0.62
CA GLY A 101 19.92 -1.36 -0.23
C GLY A 101 20.08 -0.35 -1.34
N ASP A 102 18.99 0.00 -2.05
CA ASP A 102 18.99 1.13 -2.97
C ASP A 102 19.12 2.44 -2.19
N ALA A 103 20.35 2.65 -1.73
CA ALA A 103 20.98 3.91 -1.45
C ALA A 103 21.51 4.46 -2.77
N SER A 104 20.61 4.75 -3.72
CA SER A 104 20.94 5.68 -4.79
C SER A 104 20.45 7.06 -4.34
N ALA A 105 21.38 7.76 -3.72
CA ALA A 105 21.36 9.21 -3.53
C ALA A 105 21.30 9.96 -4.87
#